data_AF-A0A7S2UTM0-F1
#
_entry.id   AF-A0A7S2UTM0-F1
#
_cell.length_a   1.000
_cell.length_b   1.000
_cell.length_c   1.000
_cell.angle_alpha   90.00
_cell.angle_beta   90.00
_cell.angle_gamma   90.00
#
_symmetry.space_group_name_H-M   'P 1'
#
loop_
_entity.id
_entity.type
_entity.pdbx_description
1 polymer ?
#
loop_
_entity_poly.entity_id
_entity_poly.type
_entity_poly.pdbx_seq_one_letter_code
_entity_poly.pdbx_strand_id
1 'polypeptide(L)'
;WASVRHRMKNSFHHLVVLLLAISCGASLPSTIRSASSGTSNINKLTALSGKQRLPTFTTSRSAVHIRGGAFSAVSRMDKVGEALQSGPFGVLALTCVAGAVVIPLTLFRQAYAFSVGYGYSVFAMALAVFLQFDAINNMMVLTLSSAVMFYGLRLGTFLLIREWTVPSKAKQLKDFDKSPTLNRIPFALSVSIFYAFMTCPLMYVARVGEFSTGTLDLFVTQAGISLAWFGALLEAITDGQKFMAKRGVKDENKFVGPTQGFYRLCRHPNYFGELLFWFGLALAGLPSFGKNAVAWICTSLGILGIFSIMKNATKRLDAKQKEKYSGQKVYKEYRKNVRASLWPGIDTK
;
A
#
# COMPACT_ATOMS: atom_id res chain seq x y z
N TRP A 1 -0.22 -26.53 -11.00
CA TRP A 1 0.06 -25.61 -9.87
C TRP A 1 1.54 -25.41 -9.55
N ALA A 2 2.37 -26.45 -9.36
CA ALA A 2 3.81 -26.27 -9.08
C ALA A 2 4.62 -25.67 -10.25
N SER A 3 4.35 -26.09 -11.50
CA SER A 3 4.96 -25.54 -12.73
C SER A 3 4.61 -24.07 -12.97
N VAL A 4 3.36 -23.67 -12.70
CA VAL A 4 2.89 -22.28 -12.78
C VAL A 4 3.52 -21.43 -11.67
N ARG A 5 3.62 -21.97 -10.45
CA ARG A 5 4.33 -21.34 -9.32
C ARG A 5 5.80 -21.08 -9.64
N HIS A 6 6.49 -22.02 -10.30
CA HIS A 6 7.89 -21.86 -10.69
C HIS A 6 8.09 -20.83 -11.82
N ARG A 7 7.24 -20.85 -12.86
CA ARG A 7 7.30 -19.86 -13.95
C ARG A 7 6.96 -18.45 -13.48
N MET A 8 5.94 -18.30 -12.63
CA MET A 8 5.65 -17.01 -11.98
C MET A 8 6.82 -16.56 -11.10
N LYS A 9 7.45 -17.46 -10.33
CA LYS A 9 8.60 -17.11 -9.49
C LYS A 9 9.78 -16.55 -10.29
N ASN A 10 10.04 -17.05 -11.50
CA ASN A 10 11.13 -16.57 -12.35
C ASN A 10 10.77 -15.26 -13.08
N SER A 11 9.61 -15.18 -13.73
CA SER A 11 9.18 -13.94 -14.41
C SER A 11 9.01 -12.77 -13.42
N PHE A 12 8.56 -13.06 -12.21
CA PHE A 12 8.38 -12.06 -11.14
C PHE A 12 9.71 -11.68 -10.46
N HIS A 13 10.70 -12.59 -10.43
CA HIS A 13 12.05 -12.25 -9.99
C HIS A 13 12.68 -11.19 -10.91
N HIS A 14 12.48 -11.29 -12.22
CA HIS A 14 12.94 -10.30 -13.18
C HIS A 14 12.24 -8.95 -13.02
N LEU A 15 10.92 -8.94 -12.78
CA LEU A 15 10.17 -7.71 -12.54
C LEU A 15 10.62 -6.98 -11.26
N VAL A 16 10.86 -7.71 -10.17
CA VAL A 16 11.36 -7.15 -8.91
C VAL A 16 12.79 -6.62 -9.07
N VAL A 17 13.65 -7.33 -9.79
CA VAL A 17 15.01 -6.85 -10.09
C VAL A 17 14.98 -5.61 -10.98
N LEU A 18 14.06 -5.54 -11.95
CA LEU A 18 13.86 -4.39 -12.82
C LEU A 18 13.39 -3.15 -12.03
N LEU A 19 12.39 -3.33 -11.16
CA LEU A 19 11.87 -2.26 -10.29
C LEU A 19 12.92 -1.79 -9.27
N LEU A 20 13.76 -2.70 -8.75
CA LEU A 20 14.87 -2.37 -7.86
C LEU A 20 16.02 -1.66 -8.59
N ALA A 21 16.32 -2.05 -9.84
CA ALA A 21 17.36 -1.40 -10.65
C ALA A 21 16.99 0.04 -11.02
N ILE A 22 15.72 0.28 -11.39
CA ILE A 22 15.19 1.61 -11.67
C ILE A 22 15.25 2.51 -10.42
N SER A 23 14.99 1.95 -9.24
CA SER A 23 15.03 2.71 -7.98
C SER A 23 16.44 2.99 -7.43
N CYS A 24 17.48 2.32 -7.94
CA CYS A 24 18.87 2.46 -7.48
C CYS A 24 19.81 3.14 -8.49
N GLY A 25 19.32 3.57 -9.66
CA GLY A 25 20.16 4.24 -10.68
C GLY A 25 21.28 3.36 -11.24
N ALA A 26 21.15 2.03 -11.16
CA ALA A 26 22.16 1.10 -11.67
C ALA A 26 21.86 0.75 -13.15
N SER A 27 22.88 0.79 -13.99
CA SER A 27 22.81 0.39 -15.40
C SER A 27 22.38 -1.07 -15.56
N LEU A 28 21.43 -1.31 -16.46
CA LEU A 28 20.86 -2.62 -16.78
C LEU A 28 21.94 -3.62 -17.24
N PRO A 29 21.88 -4.90 -16.82
CA PRO A 29 22.73 -5.95 -17.38
C PRO A 29 22.45 -6.16 -18.87
N SER A 30 23.50 -6.45 -19.64
CA SER A 30 23.54 -6.57 -21.11
C SER A 30 22.73 -7.72 -21.74
N THR A 31 21.90 -8.43 -20.98
CA THR A 31 21.20 -9.65 -21.43
C THR A 31 19.82 -9.40 -22.06
N ILE A 32 19.39 -8.15 -22.23
CA ILE A 32 18.11 -7.77 -22.88
C ILE A 32 18.36 -6.97 -24.17
N ARG A 33 19.27 -7.44 -25.03
CA ARG A 33 19.52 -6.84 -26.36
C ARG A 33 19.26 -7.76 -27.55
N SER A 34 18.74 -8.97 -27.35
CA SER A 34 18.46 -9.92 -28.43
C SER A 34 16.99 -10.40 -28.44
N ALA A 35 16.06 -9.46 -28.57
CA ALA A 35 14.68 -9.77 -28.93
C ALA A 35 14.12 -8.68 -29.87
N SER A 36 14.89 -8.35 -30.91
CA SER A 36 14.47 -7.51 -32.02
C SER A 36 14.97 -8.09 -33.34
N SER A 37 14.31 -9.14 -33.81
CA SER A 37 14.32 -9.55 -35.23
C SER A 37 13.30 -10.64 -35.45
N GLY A 38 12.25 -10.34 -36.20
CA GLY A 38 11.28 -11.34 -36.66
C GLY A 38 9.87 -10.82 -36.72
N THR A 39 9.54 -10.09 -37.80
CA THR A 39 8.35 -10.35 -38.62
C THR A 39 8.31 -9.38 -39.80
N SER A 40 8.94 -9.79 -40.88
CA SER A 40 8.61 -9.38 -42.24
C SER A 40 7.27 -10.01 -42.63
N ASN A 41 6.39 -9.18 -43.23
CA ASN A 41 5.32 -9.49 -44.19
C ASN A 41 4.12 -8.55 -44.01
N ILE A 42 4.38 -7.27 -44.29
CA ILE A 42 3.36 -6.37 -44.83
C ILE A 42 3.45 -6.55 -46.35
N ASN A 43 2.31 -6.67 -47.03
CA ASN A 43 2.12 -6.93 -48.48
C ASN A 43 1.87 -8.39 -48.86
N LYS A 44 0.70 -8.90 -48.49
CA LYS A 44 -0.07 -9.85 -49.31
C LYS A 44 -1.53 -9.77 -48.85
N LEU A 45 -2.42 -9.44 -49.79
CA LEU A 45 -3.90 -9.40 -49.72
C LEU A 45 -4.57 -8.03 -49.93
N THR A 46 -3.92 -7.11 -50.64
CA THR A 46 -4.61 -6.16 -51.53
C THR A 46 -4.81 -6.81 -52.90
N ALA A 47 -5.78 -7.73 -52.98
CA ALA A 47 -6.36 -8.19 -54.23
C ALA A 47 -7.65 -8.93 -53.89
N LEU A 48 -8.78 -8.23 -54.07
CA LEU A 48 -10.10 -8.74 -54.48
C LEU A 48 -11.12 -7.60 -54.27
N SER A 49 -11.12 -6.68 -55.23
CA SER A 49 -12.23 -5.75 -55.45
C SER A 49 -13.36 -6.53 -56.10
N GLY A 50 -14.47 -6.71 -55.38
CA GLY A 50 -15.69 -7.35 -55.86
C GLY A 50 -16.90 -6.69 -55.22
N LYS A 51 -17.64 -5.93 -56.03
CA LYS A 51 -18.92 -5.28 -55.69
C LYS A 51 -19.85 -6.19 -54.88
N GLN A 52 -20.21 -5.79 -53.66
CA GLN A 52 -21.51 -6.11 -53.06
C GLN A 52 -21.95 -4.97 -52.13
N ARG A 53 -23.14 -4.42 -52.40
CA ARG A 53 -23.83 -3.45 -51.53
C ARG A 53 -24.17 -4.15 -50.21
N LEU A 54 -23.75 -3.58 -49.08
CA LEU A 54 -24.21 -4.00 -47.76
C LEU A 54 -25.44 -3.17 -47.36
N PRO A 55 -26.47 -3.79 -46.74
CA PRO A 55 -27.70 -3.10 -46.35
C PRO A 55 -27.48 -2.27 -45.09
N THR A 56 -28.24 -1.18 -44.96
CA THR A 56 -28.39 -0.40 -43.74
C THR A 56 -28.85 -1.30 -42.59
N PHE A 57 -27.93 -1.62 -41.68
CA PHE A 57 -28.24 -2.35 -40.46
C PHE A 57 -28.69 -1.35 -39.39
N THR A 58 -29.99 -1.30 -39.17
CA THR A 58 -30.58 -0.70 -37.96
C THR A 58 -30.00 -1.40 -36.75
N THR A 59 -29.35 -0.65 -35.85
CA THR A 59 -28.91 -1.16 -34.56
C THR A 59 -30.13 -1.45 -33.69
N SER A 60 -30.68 -2.66 -33.82
CA SER A 60 -31.52 -3.24 -32.79
C SER A 60 -30.67 -3.36 -31.52
N ARG A 61 -31.01 -2.55 -30.50
CA ARG A 61 -30.54 -2.76 -29.13
C ARG A 61 -31.05 -4.14 -28.69
N SER A 62 -30.24 -5.18 -28.89
CA SER A 62 -30.39 -6.40 -28.12
C SER A 62 -30.11 -6.04 -26.66
N ALA A 63 -31.19 -5.85 -25.91
CA ALA A 63 -31.15 -5.77 -24.46
C ALA A 63 -30.59 -7.10 -23.95
N VAL A 64 -29.28 -7.12 -23.68
CA VAL A 64 -28.67 -8.18 -22.90
C VAL A 64 -29.26 -8.03 -21.50
N HIS A 65 -30.24 -8.86 -21.19
CA HIS A 65 -30.80 -9.01 -19.85
C HIS A 65 -29.71 -9.59 -18.94
N ILE A 66 -28.86 -8.71 -18.40
CA ILE A 66 -27.94 -9.07 -17.32
C ILE A 66 -28.80 -9.20 -16.06
N ARG A 67 -29.02 -10.46 -15.64
CA ARG A 67 -29.67 -10.86 -14.37
C ARG A 67 -29.27 -9.91 -13.24
N GLY A 68 -30.26 -9.50 -12.43
CA GLY A 68 -30.28 -8.37 -11.48
C GLY A 68 -29.15 -8.17 -10.47
N GLY A 69 -28.12 -9.04 -10.43
CA GLY A 69 -26.93 -8.86 -9.59
C GLY A 69 -26.06 -7.67 -10.01
N ALA A 70 -25.77 -7.53 -11.31
CA ALA A 70 -24.89 -6.46 -11.80
C ALA A 70 -25.50 -5.06 -11.64
N PHE A 71 -26.80 -4.90 -11.92
CA PHE A 71 -27.52 -3.64 -11.73
C PHE A 71 -27.57 -3.22 -10.25
N SER A 72 -27.67 -4.19 -9.33
CA SER A 72 -27.62 -3.94 -7.89
C SER A 72 -26.22 -3.60 -7.37
N ALA A 73 -25.16 -4.06 -8.05
CA ALA A 73 -23.78 -3.76 -7.70
C ALA A 73 -23.39 -2.35 -8.19
N VAL A 74 -23.77 -2.00 -9.43
CA VAL A 74 -23.56 -0.66 -9.99
C VAL A 74 -24.27 0.41 -9.16
N SER A 75 -25.56 0.23 -8.86
CA SER A 75 -26.31 1.17 -8.02
C SER A 75 -25.81 1.27 -6.57
N ARG A 76 -25.12 0.24 -6.05
CA ARG A 76 -24.44 0.30 -4.75
C ARG A 76 -23.10 1.03 -4.82
N MET A 77 -22.37 0.90 -5.92
CA MET A 77 -21.13 1.66 -6.17
C MET A 77 -21.43 3.15 -6.33
N ASP A 78 -22.57 3.51 -6.94
CA ASP A 78 -23.02 4.91 -7.05
C ASP A 78 -23.23 5.55 -5.66
N LYS A 79 -23.87 4.83 -4.72
CA LYS A 79 -24.08 5.33 -3.35
C LYS A 79 -22.78 5.50 -2.56
N VAL A 80 -21.82 4.59 -2.74
CA VAL A 80 -20.49 4.73 -2.13
C VAL A 80 -19.78 5.95 -2.72
N GLY A 81 -19.88 6.15 -4.03
CA GLY A 81 -19.34 7.32 -4.72
C GLY A 81 -19.93 8.64 -4.22
N GLU A 82 -21.25 8.74 -4.15
CA GLU A 82 -21.97 9.91 -3.61
C GLU A 82 -21.52 10.22 -2.17
N ALA A 83 -21.45 9.19 -1.33
CA ALA A 83 -21.01 9.32 0.05
C ALA A 83 -19.54 9.75 0.17
N LEU A 84 -18.66 9.35 -0.77
CA LEU A 84 -17.28 9.83 -0.81
C LEU A 84 -17.21 11.29 -1.23
N GLN A 85 -18.01 11.74 -2.18
CA GLN A 85 -18.00 13.13 -2.70
C GLN A 85 -18.53 14.16 -1.71
N SER A 86 -19.53 13.82 -0.90
CA SER A 86 -20.18 14.81 -0.04
C SER A 86 -20.78 14.22 1.24
N GLY A 87 -21.36 15.09 2.08
CA GLY A 87 -22.11 14.69 3.26
C GLY A 87 -21.27 14.05 4.39
N PRO A 88 -21.95 13.54 5.44
CA PRO A 88 -21.29 13.02 6.64
C PRO A 88 -20.82 11.57 6.51
N PHE A 89 -21.25 10.85 5.46
CA PHE A 89 -21.05 9.40 5.34
C PHE A 89 -19.75 8.98 4.63
N GLY A 90 -18.87 9.91 4.30
CA GLY A 90 -17.63 9.60 3.57
C GLY A 90 -16.68 8.64 4.31
N VAL A 91 -16.50 8.84 5.62
CA VAL A 91 -15.67 7.93 6.43
C VAL A 91 -16.31 6.54 6.53
N LEU A 92 -17.64 6.47 6.57
CA LEU A 92 -18.36 5.20 6.52
C LEU A 92 -18.19 4.52 5.16
N ALA A 93 -18.25 5.27 4.06
CA ALA A 93 -17.99 4.75 2.72
C ALA A 93 -16.57 4.17 2.60
N LEU A 94 -15.55 4.88 3.11
CA LEU A 94 -14.17 4.36 3.22
C LEU A 94 -14.10 3.09 4.07
N THR A 95 -14.84 3.04 5.18
CA THR A 95 -14.92 1.85 6.04
C THR A 95 -15.51 0.67 5.28
N CYS A 96 -16.56 0.88 4.48
CA CYS A 96 -17.13 -0.17 3.64
C CYS A 96 -16.14 -0.66 2.57
N VAL A 97 -15.40 0.25 1.93
CA VAL A 97 -14.36 -0.11 0.95
C VAL A 97 -13.25 -0.93 1.61
N ALA A 98 -12.74 -0.49 2.76
CA ALA A 98 -11.75 -1.25 3.52
C ALA A 98 -12.30 -2.61 3.98
N GLY A 99 -13.54 -2.64 4.49
CA GLY A 99 -14.25 -3.84 4.93
C GLY A 99 -14.38 -4.89 3.83
N ALA A 100 -14.73 -4.46 2.62
CA ALA A 100 -14.84 -5.33 1.45
C ALA A 100 -13.53 -6.05 1.10
N VAL A 101 -12.38 -5.48 1.48
CA VAL A 101 -11.05 -6.07 1.29
C VAL A 101 -10.60 -6.86 2.52
N VAL A 102 -10.58 -6.23 3.70
CA VAL A 102 -9.97 -6.80 4.90
C VAL A 102 -10.78 -7.94 5.51
N ILE A 103 -12.12 -7.91 5.42
CA ILE A 103 -12.97 -8.95 6.00
C ILE A 103 -12.71 -10.31 5.35
N PRO A 104 -12.86 -10.50 4.01
CA PRO A 104 -12.62 -11.81 3.40
C PRO A 104 -11.18 -12.29 3.61
N LEU A 105 -10.20 -11.39 3.58
CA LEU A 105 -8.80 -11.73 3.84
C LEU A 105 -8.59 -12.20 5.29
N THR A 106 -9.23 -11.57 6.26
CA THR A 106 -9.14 -11.93 7.68
C THR A 106 -9.84 -13.26 7.97
N LEU A 107 -10.96 -13.53 7.29
CA LEU A 107 -11.63 -14.83 7.34
C LEU A 107 -10.70 -15.95 6.85
N PHE A 108 -9.95 -15.69 5.77
CA PHE A 108 -8.95 -16.64 5.27
C PHE A 108 -7.77 -16.83 6.23
N ARG A 109 -7.19 -15.73 6.73
CA ARG A 109 -6.10 -15.72 7.72
C ARG A 109 -6.29 -14.58 8.70
N GLN A 110 -6.37 -14.87 9.98
CA GLN A 110 -6.61 -13.86 11.01
C GLN A 110 -5.54 -12.77 11.01
N ALA A 111 -4.28 -13.13 10.72
CA ALA A 111 -3.18 -12.18 10.63
C ALA A 111 -3.28 -11.24 9.41
N TYR A 112 -4.10 -11.55 8.40
CA TYR A 112 -4.27 -10.69 7.22
C TYR A 112 -4.94 -9.37 7.55
N ALA A 113 -5.69 -9.30 8.67
CA ALA A 113 -6.26 -8.06 9.17
C ALA A 113 -5.22 -6.92 9.21
N PHE A 114 -4.02 -7.17 9.73
CA PHE A 114 -2.96 -6.18 9.92
C PHE A 114 -1.70 -6.42 9.07
N SER A 115 -1.77 -7.33 8.09
CA SER A 115 -0.66 -7.61 7.17
C SER A 115 -1.02 -7.28 5.73
N VAL A 116 -1.26 -8.26 4.87
CA VAL A 116 -1.58 -8.00 3.45
C VAL A 116 -2.91 -7.23 3.29
N GLY A 117 -3.89 -7.50 4.16
CA GLY A 117 -5.18 -6.83 4.13
C GLY A 117 -5.09 -5.34 4.47
N TYR A 118 -4.14 -4.94 5.31
CA TYR A 118 -3.84 -3.53 5.58
C TYR A 118 -3.44 -2.79 4.30
N GLY A 119 -2.38 -3.24 3.63
CA GLY A 119 -1.88 -2.59 2.42
C GLY A 119 -2.93 -2.52 1.30
N TYR A 120 -3.62 -3.64 1.03
CA TYR A 120 -4.63 -3.66 -0.02
C TYR A 120 -5.90 -2.86 0.32
N SER A 121 -6.27 -2.73 1.59
CA SER A 121 -7.40 -1.86 1.98
C SER A 121 -7.06 -0.39 1.78
N VAL A 122 -5.84 0.02 2.14
CA VAL A 122 -5.34 1.38 1.91
C VAL A 122 -5.30 1.69 0.41
N PHE A 123 -4.80 0.75 -0.40
CA PHE A 123 -4.83 0.87 -1.86
C PHE A 123 -6.26 1.01 -2.40
N ALA A 124 -7.19 0.14 -1.98
CA ALA A 124 -8.56 0.14 -2.47
C ALA A 124 -9.31 1.42 -2.11
N MET A 125 -9.13 1.94 -0.90
CA MET A 125 -9.69 3.24 -0.49
C MET A 125 -9.13 4.40 -1.31
N ALA A 126 -7.81 4.42 -1.55
CA ALA A 126 -7.20 5.45 -2.37
C ALA A 126 -7.64 5.37 -3.83
N LEU A 127 -7.78 4.16 -4.38
CA LEU A 127 -8.32 3.93 -5.71
C LEU A 127 -9.79 4.36 -5.80
N ALA A 128 -10.60 4.09 -4.78
CA ALA A 128 -12.00 4.54 -4.74
C ALA A 128 -12.10 6.08 -4.77
N VAL A 129 -11.26 6.78 -4.01
CA VAL A 129 -11.18 8.25 -4.09
C VAL A 129 -10.65 8.70 -5.45
N PHE A 130 -9.60 8.06 -5.98
CA PHE A 130 -9.05 8.40 -7.30
C PHE A 130 -10.09 8.31 -8.42
N LEU A 131 -10.94 7.28 -8.40
CA LEU A 131 -11.96 7.04 -9.44
C LEU A 131 -13.19 7.93 -9.29
N GLN A 132 -13.53 8.33 -8.06
CA GLN A 132 -14.75 9.10 -7.78
C GLN A 132 -14.57 10.61 -7.98
N PHE A 133 -13.33 11.08 -7.93
CA PHE A 133 -12.99 12.48 -8.12
C PHE A 133 -12.25 12.65 -9.45
N ASP A 134 -12.26 13.85 -10.02
CA ASP A 134 -11.52 14.16 -11.25
C ASP A 134 -10.01 14.29 -10.97
N ALA A 135 -9.42 13.19 -10.49
CA ALA A 135 -8.05 13.14 -10.03
C ALA A 135 -7.06 13.41 -11.17
N ILE A 136 -7.39 13.06 -12.42
CA ILE A 136 -6.49 13.25 -13.56
C ILE A 136 -6.26 14.74 -13.83
N ASN A 137 -7.32 15.55 -13.74
CA ASN A 137 -7.24 16.99 -13.98
C ASN A 137 -6.82 17.77 -12.73
N ASN A 138 -6.88 17.15 -11.55
CA ASN A 138 -6.49 17.76 -10.29
C ASN A 138 -5.14 17.23 -9.79
N MET A 139 -4.07 18.00 -9.99
CA MET A 139 -2.70 17.57 -9.66
C MET A 139 -2.50 17.22 -8.17
N MET A 140 -3.22 17.88 -7.26
CA MET A 140 -3.11 17.62 -5.83
C MET A 140 -3.73 16.27 -5.46
N VAL A 141 -4.94 16.01 -5.96
CA VAL A 141 -5.61 14.73 -5.78
C VAL A 141 -4.83 13.63 -6.47
N LEU A 142 -4.34 13.86 -7.69
CA LEU A 142 -3.50 12.92 -8.44
C LEU A 142 -2.28 12.48 -7.63
N THR A 143 -1.49 13.44 -7.17
CA THR A 143 -0.21 13.17 -6.51
C THR A 143 -0.40 12.55 -5.14
N LEU A 144 -1.38 12.99 -4.35
CA LEU A 144 -1.66 12.44 -3.03
C LEU A 144 -2.26 11.03 -3.13
N SER A 145 -3.28 10.83 -3.96
CA SER A 145 -3.88 9.50 -4.15
C SER A 145 -2.87 8.50 -4.71
N SER A 146 -2.00 8.93 -5.63
CA SER A 146 -0.90 8.10 -6.15
C SER A 146 0.08 7.70 -5.06
N ALA A 147 0.41 8.59 -4.11
CA ALA A 147 1.25 8.25 -2.97
C ALA A 147 0.63 7.15 -2.10
N VAL A 148 -0.67 7.28 -1.81
CA VAL A 148 -1.40 6.32 -0.97
C VAL A 148 -1.61 4.98 -1.69
N MET A 149 -1.89 5.02 -2.99
CA MET A 149 -1.97 3.82 -3.84
C MET A 149 -0.61 3.11 -3.91
N PHE A 150 0.47 3.85 -4.16
CA PHE A 150 1.83 3.31 -4.16
C PHE A 150 2.14 2.66 -2.82
N TYR A 151 1.93 3.37 -1.70
CA TYR A 151 2.13 2.85 -0.35
C TYR A 151 1.39 1.53 -0.12
N GLY A 152 0.06 1.52 -0.36
CA GLY A 152 -0.80 0.38 -0.07
C GLY A 152 -0.48 -0.84 -0.95
N LEU A 153 -0.35 -0.64 -2.26
CA LEU A 153 -0.06 -1.71 -3.21
C LEU A 153 1.31 -2.31 -2.94
N ARG A 154 2.33 -1.47 -2.73
CA ARG A 154 3.69 -1.92 -2.41
C ARG A 154 3.72 -2.66 -1.08
N LEU A 155 3.03 -2.19 -0.03
CA LEU A 155 3.01 -2.84 1.28
C LEU A 155 2.37 -4.21 1.22
N GLY A 156 1.16 -4.28 0.67
CA GLY A 156 0.41 -5.53 0.52
C GLY A 156 1.20 -6.56 -0.28
N THR A 157 1.78 -6.12 -1.40
CA THR A 157 2.60 -6.98 -2.27
C THR A 157 3.88 -7.45 -1.58
N PHE A 158 4.62 -6.55 -0.91
CA PHE A 158 5.84 -6.90 -0.19
C PHE A 158 5.57 -7.93 0.92
N LEU A 159 4.51 -7.75 1.70
CA LEU A 159 4.14 -8.68 2.77
C LEU A 159 3.73 -10.04 2.22
N LEU A 160 2.99 -10.07 1.10
CA LEU A 160 2.59 -11.30 0.43
C LEU A 160 3.80 -12.07 -0.12
N ILE A 161 4.73 -11.38 -0.79
CA ILE A 161 5.98 -11.96 -1.27
C ILE A 161 6.78 -12.51 -0.09
N ARG A 162 6.88 -11.76 1.02
CA ARG A 162 7.62 -12.18 2.21
C ARG A 162 7.03 -13.44 2.83
N GLU A 163 5.71 -13.56 2.87
CA GLU A 163 5.04 -14.78 3.32
C GLU A 163 5.39 -15.98 2.44
N TRP A 164 5.34 -15.83 1.12
CA TRP A 164 5.61 -16.94 0.19
C TRP A 164 7.08 -17.32 0.09
N THR A 165 7.99 -16.40 0.38
CA THR A 165 9.44 -16.61 0.24
C THR A 165 10.13 -17.02 1.54
N VAL A 166 9.54 -16.70 2.71
CA VAL A 166 10.14 -16.98 4.03
C VAL A 166 9.26 -17.97 4.81
N PRO A 167 9.62 -19.27 4.85
CA PRO A 167 8.79 -20.30 5.49
C PRO A 167 8.48 -20.05 6.97
N SER A 168 9.42 -19.51 7.74
CA SER A 168 9.18 -19.17 9.15
C SER A 168 8.15 -18.06 9.31
N LYS A 169 8.00 -17.16 8.32
CA LYS A 169 6.94 -16.14 8.31
C LYS A 169 5.59 -16.74 7.93
N ALA A 170 5.54 -17.61 6.92
CA ALA A 170 4.31 -18.34 6.60
C ALA A 170 3.79 -19.10 7.84
N LYS A 171 4.67 -19.85 8.53
CA LYS A 171 4.31 -20.56 9.77
C LYS A 171 3.78 -19.61 10.84
N GLN A 172 4.51 -18.51 11.12
CA GLN A 172 4.10 -17.52 12.12
C GLN A 172 2.70 -16.93 11.85
N LEU A 173 2.34 -16.71 10.59
CA LEU A 173 1.00 -16.21 10.23
C LEU A 173 -0.08 -17.28 10.43
N LYS A 174 0.21 -18.54 10.14
CA LYS A 174 -0.72 -19.65 10.42
C LYS A 174 -0.94 -19.85 11.92
N ASP A 175 0.13 -19.77 12.71
CA ASP A 175 0.07 -19.93 14.18
C ASP A 175 -0.74 -18.80 14.86
N PHE A 176 -1.04 -17.73 14.13
CA PHE A 176 -1.89 -16.63 14.60
C PHE A 176 -3.39 -16.93 14.48
N ASP A 177 -3.79 -17.95 13.72
CA ASP A 177 -5.19 -18.33 13.51
C ASP A 177 -5.78 -19.03 14.74
N LYS A 178 -5.99 -18.26 15.82
CA LYS A 178 -6.44 -18.77 17.12
C LYS A 178 -7.96 -18.79 17.26
N SER A 179 -8.66 -17.96 16.50
CA SER A 179 -10.11 -17.79 16.60
C SER A 179 -10.86 -18.52 15.48
N PRO A 180 -12.06 -19.06 15.74
CA PRO A 180 -12.96 -19.56 14.70
C PRO A 180 -13.20 -18.51 13.62
N THR A 181 -13.39 -18.94 12.37
CA THR A 181 -13.40 -18.04 11.20
C THR A 181 -14.41 -16.90 11.32
N LEU A 182 -15.67 -17.18 11.68
CA LEU A 182 -16.70 -16.13 11.79
C LEU A 182 -16.47 -15.17 12.96
N ASN A 183 -15.82 -15.63 14.04
CA ASN A 183 -15.51 -14.79 15.20
C ASN A 183 -14.45 -13.71 14.88
N ARG A 184 -13.85 -13.76 13.69
CA ARG A 184 -12.89 -12.76 13.21
C ARG A 184 -13.56 -11.52 12.62
N ILE A 185 -14.87 -11.57 12.30
CA ILE A 185 -15.59 -10.47 11.64
C ILE A 185 -15.58 -9.18 12.48
N PRO A 186 -15.91 -9.19 13.79
CA PRO A 186 -15.91 -7.97 14.58
C PRO A 186 -14.53 -7.31 14.61
N PHE A 187 -13.47 -8.12 14.75
CA PHE A 187 -12.09 -7.65 14.69
C PHE A 187 -11.74 -7.03 13.33
N ALA A 188 -12.09 -7.70 12.23
CA ALA A 188 -11.86 -7.18 10.89
C ALA A 188 -12.63 -5.86 10.64
N LEU A 189 -13.84 -5.74 11.17
CA LEU A 189 -14.64 -4.52 11.09
C LEU A 189 -13.98 -3.37 11.87
N SER A 190 -13.55 -3.60 13.11
CA SER A 190 -12.82 -2.59 13.89
C SER A 190 -11.56 -2.10 13.17
N VAL A 191 -10.83 -3.02 12.54
CA VAL A 191 -9.64 -2.69 11.75
C VAL A 191 -10.00 -1.91 10.47
N SER A 192 -11.12 -2.21 9.81
CA SER A 192 -11.59 -1.44 8.64
C SER A 192 -11.94 0.02 8.99
N ILE A 193 -12.57 0.25 10.16
CA ILE A 193 -12.87 1.59 10.67
C ILE A 193 -11.56 2.35 10.92
N PHE A 194 -10.59 1.69 11.55
CA PHE A 194 -9.28 2.28 11.81
C PHE A 194 -8.56 2.68 10.51
N TYR A 195 -8.61 1.86 9.46
CA TYR A 195 -8.02 2.20 8.16
C TYR A 195 -8.72 3.38 7.49
N ALA A 196 -10.06 3.46 7.60
CA ALA A 196 -10.81 4.62 7.13
C ALA A 196 -10.41 5.90 7.88
N PHE A 197 -10.19 5.83 9.20
CA PHE A 197 -9.74 6.97 10.00
C PHE A 197 -8.37 7.47 9.58
N MET A 198 -7.44 6.57 9.25
CA MET A 198 -6.12 6.93 8.76
C MET A 198 -6.14 7.50 7.33
N THR A 199 -7.06 7.04 6.50
CA THR A 199 -7.09 7.37 5.05
C THR A 199 -8.04 8.53 4.72
N CYS A 200 -8.95 8.90 5.62
CA CYS A 200 -9.93 9.97 5.37
C CYS A 200 -9.32 11.35 5.03
N PRO A 201 -8.09 11.73 5.42
CA PRO A 201 -7.50 12.99 4.95
C PRO A 201 -7.45 13.09 3.42
N LEU A 202 -7.13 12.00 2.70
CA LEU A 202 -7.11 11.97 1.23
C LEU A 202 -8.49 12.33 0.65
N MET A 203 -9.56 11.76 1.21
CA MET A 203 -10.92 12.05 0.77
C MET A 203 -11.28 13.52 1.01
N TYR A 204 -10.92 14.10 2.16
CA TYR A 204 -11.20 15.52 2.42
C TYR A 204 -10.45 16.45 1.48
N VAL A 205 -9.18 16.16 1.15
CA VAL A 205 -8.45 16.89 0.10
C VAL A 205 -9.19 16.83 -1.23
N ALA A 206 -9.65 15.64 -1.62
CA ALA A 206 -10.36 15.45 -2.88
C ALA A 206 -11.69 16.21 -2.95
N ARG A 207 -12.39 16.40 -1.81
CA ARG A 207 -13.63 17.17 -1.72
C ARG A 207 -13.46 18.66 -1.94
N VAL A 208 -12.33 19.23 -1.52
CA VAL A 208 -12.02 20.63 -1.76
C VAL A 208 -11.59 20.84 -3.21
N GLY A 209 -10.88 19.87 -3.77
CA GLY A 209 -10.36 19.95 -5.13
C GLY A 209 -9.10 20.80 -5.16
N GLU A 210 -9.22 22.12 -5.18
CA GLU A 210 -8.08 23.02 -5.34
C GLU A 210 -8.05 24.13 -4.29
N PHE A 211 -6.84 24.49 -3.88
CA PHE A 211 -6.59 25.67 -3.07
C PHE A 211 -6.08 26.81 -3.96
N SER A 212 -6.46 28.04 -3.64
CA SER A 212 -5.97 29.22 -4.36
C SER A 212 -4.45 29.30 -4.32
N THR A 213 -3.83 29.71 -5.43
CA THR A 213 -2.37 29.84 -5.56
C THR A 213 -1.80 30.84 -4.55
N GLY A 214 -0.66 30.51 -3.93
CA GLY A 214 0.01 31.38 -2.96
C GLY A 214 -0.59 31.38 -1.56
N THR A 215 -1.58 30.53 -1.29
CA THR A 215 -2.16 30.38 0.06
C THR A 215 -1.31 29.49 0.96
N LEU A 216 -1.41 29.73 2.27
CA LEU A 216 -0.82 28.85 3.28
C LEU A 216 -1.41 27.43 3.20
N ASP A 217 -2.70 27.32 2.89
CA ASP A 217 -3.40 26.05 2.74
C ASP A 217 -2.76 25.18 1.64
N LEU A 218 -2.50 25.77 0.47
CA LEU A 218 -1.80 25.08 -0.61
C LEU A 218 -0.40 24.62 -0.18
N PHE A 219 0.36 25.49 0.49
CA PHE A 219 1.70 25.17 0.97
C PHE A 219 1.70 24.00 1.97
N VAL A 220 0.80 24.05 2.96
CA VAL A 220 0.66 22.98 3.97
C VAL A 220 0.27 21.66 3.29
N THR A 221 -0.66 21.69 2.33
CA THR A 221 -1.05 20.49 1.61
C THR A 221 0.10 19.91 0.79
N GLN A 222 0.87 20.74 0.07
CA GLN A 222 2.04 20.32 -0.69
C GLN A 222 3.17 19.77 0.19
N ALA A 223 3.40 20.38 1.36
CA ALA A 223 4.35 19.87 2.34
C ALA A 223 3.92 18.49 2.87
N GLY A 224 2.62 18.31 3.14
CA GLY A 224 2.05 17.02 3.51
C GLY A 224 2.21 15.95 2.44
N ILE A 225 1.92 16.27 1.17
CA ILE A 225 2.12 15.38 0.02
C ILE A 225 3.60 14.97 -0.09
N SER A 226 4.50 15.93 0.02
CA SER A 226 5.95 15.70 -0.05
C SER A 226 6.42 14.77 1.08
N LEU A 227 5.93 15.00 2.30
CA LEU A 227 6.22 14.17 3.46
C LEU A 227 5.64 12.75 3.31
N ALA A 228 4.44 12.62 2.73
CA ALA A 228 3.81 11.34 2.47
C ALA A 228 4.65 10.51 1.49
N TRP A 229 5.04 11.09 0.35
CA TRP A 229 5.94 10.44 -0.60
C TRP A 229 7.28 10.06 0.01
N PHE A 230 7.90 10.98 0.74
CA PHE A 230 9.17 10.71 1.41
C PHE A 230 9.05 9.53 2.39
N GLY A 231 8.00 9.50 3.21
CA GLY A 231 7.73 8.41 4.14
C GLY A 231 7.53 7.06 3.44
N ALA A 232 6.70 7.03 2.39
CA ALA A 232 6.43 5.81 1.62
C ALA A 232 7.69 5.26 0.92
N LEU A 233 8.52 6.13 0.37
CA LEU A 233 9.78 5.75 -0.27
C LEU A 233 10.82 5.28 0.77
N LEU A 234 10.94 5.99 1.89
CA LEU A 234 11.85 5.61 2.98
C LEU A 234 11.49 4.23 3.54
N GLU A 235 10.20 3.98 3.79
CA GLU A 235 9.73 2.67 4.21
C GLU A 235 10.08 1.60 3.17
N ALA A 236 9.78 1.84 1.89
CA ALA A 236 10.06 0.89 0.81
C ALA A 236 11.56 0.51 0.73
N ILE A 237 12.45 1.51 0.80
CA ILE A 237 13.90 1.33 0.75
C ILE A 237 14.38 0.52 1.96
N THR A 238 13.90 0.87 3.16
CA THR A 238 14.36 0.26 4.41
C THR A 238 13.82 -1.16 4.61
N ASP A 239 12.58 -1.43 4.19
CA ASP A 239 12.06 -2.79 4.10
C ASP A 239 12.87 -3.64 3.10
N GLY A 240 13.26 -3.06 1.96
CA GLY A 240 14.15 -3.69 0.99
C GLY A 240 15.52 -4.03 1.58
N GLN A 241 16.17 -3.08 2.25
CA GLN A 241 17.45 -3.30 2.95
C GLN A 241 17.34 -4.44 3.97
N LYS A 242 16.28 -4.45 4.76
CA LYS A 242 16.01 -5.49 5.77
C LYS A 242 15.74 -6.85 5.17
N PHE A 243 14.98 -6.90 4.08
CA PHE A 243 14.68 -8.13 3.37
C PHE A 243 15.95 -8.75 2.77
N MET A 244 16.76 -7.93 2.09
CA MET A 244 18.02 -8.37 1.48
C MET A 244 19.04 -8.83 2.52
N ALA A 245 19.21 -8.09 3.63
CA ALA A 245 20.13 -8.47 4.70
C ALA A 245 19.79 -9.82 5.33
N LYS A 246 18.50 -10.20 5.36
CA LYS A 246 18.04 -11.47 5.96
C LYS A 246 17.88 -12.61 4.95
N ARG A 247 18.00 -12.32 3.66
CA ARG A 247 17.81 -13.31 2.61
C ARG A 247 18.97 -14.31 2.63
N GLY A 248 18.65 -15.60 2.69
CA GLY A 248 19.66 -16.67 2.65
C GLY A 248 20.39 -16.93 3.98
N VAL A 249 20.01 -16.25 5.07
CA VAL A 249 20.54 -16.54 6.41
C VAL A 249 20.01 -17.89 6.88
N LYS A 250 20.90 -18.89 7.01
CA LYS A 250 20.56 -20.26 7.43
C LYS A 250 20.41 -20.40 8.95
N ASP A 251 21.27 -19.70 9.70
CA ASP A 251 21.22 -19.70 11.16
C ASP A 251 20.34 -18.54 11.65
N GLU A 252 19.09 -18.86 12.00
CA GLU A 252 18.17 -17.87 12.54
C GLU A 252 18.62 -17.30 13.89
N ASN A 253 19.51 -17.97 14.63
CA ASN A 253 20.01 -17.51 15.92
C ASN A 253 21.12 -16.48 15.78
N LYS A 254 21.78 -16.36 14.63
CA LYS A 254 22.79 -15.35 14.37
C LYS A 254 22.16 -13.99 14.07
N PHE A 255 22.66 -12.93 14.69
CA PHE A 255 22.27 -11.57 14.34
C PHE A 255 22.80 -11.22 12.95
N VAL A 256 21.89 -11.22 11.98
CA VAL A 256 22.12 -10.68 10.63
C VAL A 256 21.03 -9.65 10.36
N GLY A 257 21.29 -8.43 10.81
CA GLY A 257 20.41 -7.28 10.61
C GLY A 257 21.01 -6.29 9.61
N PRO A 258 20.19 -5.48 8.92
CA PRO A 258 20.72 -4.29 8.27
C PRO A 258 21.31 -3.38 9.35
N THR A 259 22.62 -3.14 9.29
CA THR A 259 23.35 -2.24 10.22
C THR A 259 23.88 -1.00 9.52
N GLN A 260 23.64 -0.89 8.21
CA GLN A 260 24.14 0.17 7.33
C GLN A 260 22.99 1.00 6.75
N GLY A 261 23.32 2.11 6.10
CA GLY A 261 22.33 3.03 5.53
C GLY A 261 21.43 3.65 6.63
N PHE A 262 20.13 3.68 6.39
CA PHE A 262 19.15 4.25 7.33
C PHE A 262 19.11 3.52 8.69
N TYR A 263 19.52 2.25 8.74
CA TYR A 263 19.61 1.49 9.99
C TYR A 263 20.75 1.95 10.92
N ARG A 264 21.58 2.91 10.51
CA ARG A 264 22.53 3.63 11.37
C ARG A 264 21.88 4.78 12.13
N LEU A 265 20.74 5.29 11.65
CA LEU A 265 20.05 6.44 12.23
C LEU A 265 19.08 6.03 13.35
N CYS A 266 18.32 4.96 13.13
CA CYS A 266 17.50 4.30 14.14
C CYS A 266 17.35 2.81 13.84
N ARG A 267 16.90 2.02 14.82
CA ARG A 267 16.77 0.55 14.69
C ARG A 267 15.59 0.10 13.84
N HIS A 268 14.54 0.93 13.72
CA HIS A 268 13.31 0.63 12.97
C HIS A 268 12.96 1.75 11.96
N PRO A 269 13.85 2.06 11.00
CA PRO A 269 13.63 3.15 10.04
C PRO A 269 12.45 2.88 9.10
N ASN A 270 12.07 1.61 8.91
CA ASN A 270 10.87 1.25 8.16
C ASN A 270 9.60 1.70 8.87
N TYR A 271 9.51 1.53 10.20
CA TYR A 271 8.34 2.03 10.95
C TYR A 271 8.36 3.55 11.08
N PHE A 272 9.55 4.17 11.05
CA PHE A 272 9.66 5.63 10.97
C PHE A 272 9.12 6.15 9.63
N GLY A 273 9.50 5.53 8.51
CA GLY A 273 8.96 5.86 7.18
C GLY A 273 7.43 5.72 7.11
N GLU A 274 6.88 4.64 7.69
CA GLU A 274 5.43 4.46 7.80
C GLU A 274 4.77 5.62 8.59
N LEU A 275 5.36 6.04 9.72
CA LEU A 275 4.83 7.20 10.47
C LEU A 275 4.92 8.51 9.70
N LEU A 276 6.01 8.75 8.97
CA LEU A 276 6.13 9.93 8.12
C LEU A 276 5.08 9.92 7.00
N PHE A 277 4.79 8.76 6.43
CA PHE A 277 3.73 8.63 5.42
C PHE A 277 2.37 9.07 5.98
N TRP A 278 1.99 8.53 7.15
CA TRP A 278 0.70 8.85 7.76
C TRP A 278 0.62 10.29 8.27
N PHE A 279 1.70 10.81 8.88
CA PHE A 279 1.76 12.22 9.27
C PHE A 279 1.70 13.15 8.05
N GLY A 280 2.36 12.79 6.94
CA GLY A 280 2.27 13.53 5.68
C GLY A 280 0.86 13.54 5.12
N LEU A 281 0.17 12.39 5.12
CA LEU A 281 -1.22 12.30 4.69
C LEU A 281 -2.16 13.16 5.56
N ALA A 282 -2.01 13.12 6.88
CA ALA A 282 -2.79 13.97 7.77
C ALA A 282 -2.48 15.45 7.57
N LEU A 283 -1.20 15.83 7.48
CA LEU A 283 -0.75 17.20 7.20
C LEU A 283 -1.33 17.71 5.87
N ALA A 284 -1.36 16.86 4.85
CA ALA A 284 -1.92 17.20 3.55
C ALA A 284 -3.42 17.55 3.64
N GLY A 285 -4.16 16.85 4.51
CA GLY A 285 -5.58 17.05 4.70
C GLY A 285 -5.98 18.17 5.65
N LEU A 286 -5.11 18.63 6.55
CA LEU A 286 -5.45 19.65 7.57
C LEU A 286 -6.19 20.86 7.01
N PRO A 287 -5.74 21.49 5.90
CA PRO A 287 -6.42 22.68 5.35
C PRO A 287 -7.84 22.37 4.85
N SER A 288 -8.11 21.11 4.48
CA SER A 288 -9.41 20.68 3.96
C SER A 288 -10.45 20.40 5.05
N PHE A 289 -10.06 20.36 6.32
CA PHE A 289 -10.97 19.97 7.40
C PHE A 289 -11.94 21.09 7.76
N GLY A 290 -11.50 22.35 7.69
CA GLY A 290 -12.30 23.51 8.10
C GLY A 290 -12.99 23.29 9.45
N LYS A 291 -14.32 23.46 9.49
CA LYS A 291 -15.17 23.23 10.67
C LYS A 291 -15.68 21.79 10.81
N ASN A 292 -15.24 20.86 9.97
CA ASN A 292 -15.74 19.49 9.97
C ASN A 292 -15.16 18.68 11.14
N ALA A 293 -15.94 18.54 12.22
CA ALA A 293 -15.53 17.81 13.41
C ALA A 293 -15.20 16.34 13.13
N VAL A 294 -15.89 15.68 12.18
CA VAL A 294 -15.62 14.29 11.81
C VAL A 294 -14.23 14.16 11.21
N ALA A 295 -13.83 15.09 10.34
CA ALA A 295 -12.49 15.11 9.76
C ALA A 295 -11.39 15.19 10.82
N TRP A 296 -11.54 16.12 11.78
CA TRP A 296 -10.61 16.29 12.89
C TRP A 296 -10.54 15.07 13.81
N ILE A 297 -11.69 14.55 14.25
CA ILE A 297 -11.76 13.41 15.18
C ILE A 297 -11.19 12.15 14.53
N CYS A 298 -11.67 11.78 13.34
CA CYS A 298 -11.23 10.56 12.67
C CYS A 298 -9.73 10.60 12.36
N THR A 299 -9.24 11.71 11.79
CA THR A 299 -7.81 11.85 11.48
C THR A 299 -6.95 11.77 12.74
N SER A 300 -7.35 12.47 13.82
CA SER A 300 -6.60 12.45 15.08
C SER A 300 -6.55 11.05 15.70
N LEU A 301 -7.68 10.33 15.71
CA LEU A 301 -7.73 8.95 16.20
C LEU A 301 -6.90 8.00 15.34
N GLY A 302 -6.94 8.16 14.01
CA GLY A 302 -6.11 7.40 13.07
C GLY A 302 -4.61 7.60 13.35
N ILE A 303 -4.19 8.86 13.48
CA ILE A 303 -2.79 9.24 13.72
C ILE A 303 -2.29 8.79 15.10
N LEU A 304 -3.06 9.02 16.15
CA LEU A 304 -2.73 8.56 17.50
C LEU A 304 -2.66 7.03 17.58
N GLY A 305 -3.58 6.35 16.89
CA GLY A 305 -3.61 4.89 16.81
C GLY A 305 -2.37 4.33 16.12
N ILE A 306 -2.02 4.81 14.92
CA ILE A 306 -0.85 4.28 14.20
C ILE A 306 0.46 4.58 14.93
N PHE A 307 0.59 5.78 15.50
CA PHE A 307 1.72 6.14 16.35
C PHE A 307 1.87 5.16 17.53
N SER A 308 0.77 4.88 18.24
CA SER A 308 0.76 3.97 19.38
C SER A 308 1.10 2.53 18.97
N ILE A 309 0.55 2.05 17.85
CA ILE A 309 0.84 0.72 17.30
C ILE A 309 2.33 0.60 16.96
N MET A 310 2.91 1.59 16.27
CA MET A 310 4.32 1.57 15.87
C MET A 310 5.25 1.63 17.06
N LYS A 311 5.00 2.51 18.02
CA LYS A 311 5.78 2.61 19.27
C LYS A 311 5.76 1.30 20.07
N ASN A 312 4.61 0.66 20.18
CA ASN A 312 4.49 -0.62 20.87
C ASN A 312 5.15 -1.76 20.07
N ALA A 313 5.04 -1.74 18.74
CA ALA A 313 5.67 -2.72 17.87
C ALA A 313 7.20 -2.65 17.93
N THR A 314 7.80 -1.44 17.93
CA THR A 314 9.26 -1.28 18.07
C THR A 314 9.73 -1.75 19.43
N LYS A 315 9.07 -1.36 20.53
CA LYS A 315 9.40 -1.82 21.88
C LYS A 315 9.41 -3.35 21.98
N ARG A 316 8.37 -4.01 21.46
CA ARG A 316 8.27 -5.47 21.44
C ARG A 316 9.36 -6.10 20.58
N LEU A 317 9.70 -5.48 19.45
CA LEU A 317 10.72 -6.02 18.55
C LEU A 317 12.13 -5.87 19.13
N ASP A 318 12.43 -4.74 19.78
CA ASP A 318 13.68 -4.52 20.50
C ASP A 318 13.85 -5.52 21.65
N ALA A 319 12.78 -5.79 22.40
CA ALA A 319 12.78 -6.80 23.46
C ALA A 319 13.10 -8.19 22.91
N LYS A 320 12.40 -8.62 21.84
CA LYS A 320 12.64 -9.91 21.18
C LYS A 320 14.06 -10.03 20.60
N GLN A 321 14.59 -8.96 20.02
CA GLN A 321 15.96 -8.95 19.53
C GLN A 321 16.97 -9.04 20.68
N LYS A 322 16.70 -8.37 21.80
CA LYS A 322 17.56 -8.45 22.99
C LYS A 322 17.59 -9.86 23.57
N GLU A 323 16.43 -10.47 23.74
CA GLU A 323 16.32 -11.86 24.19
C GLU A 323 17.10 -12.81 23.26
N LYS A 324 16.92 -12.67 21.95
CA LYS A 324 17.52 -13.57 20.97
C LYS A 324 19.02 -13.37 20.74
N TYR A 325 19.52 -12.14 20.79
CA TYR A 325 20.87 -11.80 20.31
C TYR A 325 21.81 -11.18 21.36
N SER A 326 21.37 -11.00 22.62
CA SER A 326 22.16 -10.33 23.66
C SER A 326 23.55 -10.93 23.91
N GLY A 327 23.76 -12.23 23.68
CA GLY A 327 25.06 -12.88 23.82
C GLY A 327 26.08 -12.54 22.72
N GLN A 328 25.66 -11.88 21.63
CA GLN A 328 26.50 -11.73 20.43
C GLN A 328 27.17 -10.36 20.37
N LYS A 329 28.49 -10.35 20.17
CA LYS A 329 29.32 -9.14 20.09
C LYS A 329 28.78 -8.14 19.05
N VAL A 330 28.44 -8.62 17.85
CA VAL A 330 27.93 -7.78 16.74
C VAL A 330 26.63 -7.05 17.11
N TYR A 331 25.71 -7.71 17.81
CA TYR A 331 24.46 -7.10 18.24
C TYR A 331 24.67 -6.05 19.34
N LYS A 332 25.54 -6.34 20.32
CA LYS A 332 25.90 -5.39 21.37
C LYS A 332 26.51 -4.12 20.77
N GLU A 333 27.44 -4.28 19.83
CA GLU A 333 28.08 -3.17 19.13
C GLU A 333 27.08 -2.36 18.31
N TYR A 334 26.20 -3.02 17.56
CA TYR A 334 25.14 -2.34 16.82
C TYR A 334 24.23 -1.50 17.74
N ARG A 335 23.77 -2.06 18.87
CA ARG A 335 22.95 -1.31 19.84
C ARG A 335 23.68 -0.18 20.53
N LYS A 336 24.98 -0.31 20.76
CA LYS A 336 25.82 0.76 21.32
C LYS A 336 25.88 1.95 20.37
N ASN A 337 26.00 1.67 19.06
CA ASN A 337 26.13 2.69 18.02
C ASN A 337 24.77 3.27 17.60
N VAL A 338 23.70 2.48 17.63
CA VAL A 338 22.35 2.88 17.22
C VAL A 338 21.40 2.83 18.41
N ARG A 339 21.38 3.95 19.15
CA ARG A 339 20.61 4.11 20.39
C ARG A 339 19.14 4.41 20.17
N ALA A 340 18.82 5.14 19.10
CA ALA A 340 17.46 5.44 18.69
C ALA A 340 16.71 4.19 18.23
N SER A 341 15.55 3.90 18.84
CA SER A 341 14.68 2.80 18.41
C SER A 341 13.87 3.19 17.17
N LEU A 342 13.01 4.20 17.30
CA LEU A 342 12.05 4.60 16.27
C LEU A 342 12.38 5.98 15.67
N TRP A 343 12.57 7.01 16.50
CA TRP A 343 12.95 8.35 16.03
C TRP A 343 14.46 8.52 15.97
N PRO A 344 15.04 8.84 14.80
CA PRO A 344 16.42 9.29 14.72
C PRO A 344 16.69 10.44 15.70
N GLY A 345 17.80 10.35 16.44
CA GLY A 345 18.20 11.38 17.42
C GLY A 345 17.52 11.30 18.79
N ILE A 346 16.52 10.44 19.00
CA ILE A 346 15.91 10.22 20.33
C ILE A 346 16.46 8.92 20.94
N ASP A 347 17.35 9.07 21.92
CA ASP A 347 17.97 7.93 22.61
C ASP A 347 16.94 7.13 23.41
N THR A 348 16.87 5.83 23.11
CA THR A 348 16.05 4.86 23.86
C THR A 348 16.98 3.86 24.52
N LYS A 349 17.10 3.92 25.85
CA LYS A 349 17.94 3.03 26.66
C LYS A 349 17.54 1.56 26.51
#